data_AF-A0AAW2ZI66-F1
#
_entry.id   AF-A0AAW2ZI66-F1
#
_cell.length_a   1.000
_cell.length_b   1.000
_cell.length_c   1.000
_cell.angle_alpha   90.00
_cell.angle_beta   90.00
_cell.angle_gamma   90.00
#
_symmetry.space_group_name_H-M   'P 1'
#
loop_
_entity.id
_entity.type
_entity.pdbx_description
1 polymer ?
#
loop_
_entity_poly.entity_id
_entity_poly.type
_entity_poly.pdbx_seq_one_letter_code
_entity_poly.pdbx_strand_id
1 'polypeptide(L)'
;MVCTLLSHGPKMCPPSTNTLRIRGFLEEDLLYPSAAHQANKHKLKRLIPTPNSYFMDVKCPGCYKISVVFSHAKTVVLCGSCSTVLCQPTGGKANLTEGCKFKKKAD
;
A
#
# COMPACT_ATOMS: atom_id res chain seq x y z
N MET A 1 36.33 -13.41 -17.12
CA MET A 1 35.07 -13.28 -17.88
C MET A 1 34.07 -12.52 -17.03
N VAL A 2 33.85 -11.25 -17.37
CA VAL A 2 32.64 -10.41 -17.21
C VAL A 2 31.83 -10.58 -15.90
N CYS A 3 31.89 -9.70 -14.89
CA CYS A 3 31.52 -8.27 -14.85
C CYS A 3 30.14 -7.93 -15.47
N THR A 4 29.12 -7.77 -14.61
CA THR A 4 27.95 -6.84 -14.71
C THR A 4 26.94 -7.18 -13.59
N LEU A 5 26.20 -6.31 -12.91
CA LEU A 5 26.16 -4.88 -12.57
C LEU A 5 24.86 -4.74 -11.73
N LEU A 6 24.79 -3.76 -10.81
CA LEU A 6 23.61 -3.30 -10.03
C LEU A 6 23.12 -4.26 -8.90
N SER A 7 23.19 -3.93 -7.62
CA SER A 7 22.51 -2.77 -7.02
C SER A 7 23.27 -2.27 -5.79
N HIS A 8 24.23 -1.38 -6.01
CA HIS A 8 24.62 -0.41 -4.99
C HIS A 8 23.42 0.54 -4.84
N GLY A 9 22.62 0.36 -3.79
CA GLY A 9 21.64 1.37 -3.41
C GLY A 9 22.36 2.70 -3.13
N PRO A 10 21.78 3.85 -3.47
CA PRO A 10 22.36 5.13 -3.06
C PRO A 10 22.35 5.17 -1.53
N LYS A 11 23.55 5.07 -0.95
CA LYS A 11 23.81 5.46 0.43
C LYS A 11 23.42 6.93 0.53
N MET A 12 22.23 7.20 1.07
CA MET A 12 21.82 8.56 1.37
C MET A 12 22.66 9.01 2.56
N CYS A 13 23.64 9.86 2.29
CA CYS A 13 24.49 10.47 3.30
C CYS A 13 23.62 11.30 4.24
N PRO A 14 23.72 11.13 5.57
CA PRO A 14 23.20 12.14 6.48
C PRO A 14 24.07 13.40 6.35
N PRO A 15 23.49 14.61 6.30
CA PRO A 15 24.30 15.82 6.36
C PRO A 15 25.00 15.88 7.72
N SER A 16 26.32 15.80 7.70
CA SER A 16 27.20 16.03 8.86
C SER A 16 27.31 17.52 9.15
N THR A 17 27.35 17.85 10.44
CA THR A 17 27.76 19.13 11.07
C THR A 17 26.85 20.33 10.77
N ASN A 18 26.19 20.98 11.74
CA ASN A 18 26.80 21.58 12.92
C ASN A 18 25.72 21.96 13.97
N THR A 19 26.03 21.76 15.25
CA THR A 19 25.54 22.50 16.44
C THR A 19 24.13 23.11 16.43
N LEU A 20 23.17 22.46 17.10
CA LEU A 20 22.47 22.98 18.28
C LEU A 20 21.42 21.96 18.75
N ARG A 21 21.52 21.56 20.01
CA ARG A 21 20.41 20.97 20.76
C ARG A 21 19.29 22.01 20.86
N ILE A 22 18.37 22.02 19.91
CA ILE A 22 17.05 22.62 20.08
C ILE A 22 16.07 21.50 19.75
N ARG A 23 15.29 21.07 20.75
CA ARG A 23 14.20 20.11 20.55
C ARG A 23 13.25 20.65 19.47
N GLY A 24 13.30 20.06 18.29
CA GLY A 24 12.12 19.67 17.50
C GLY A 24 11.19 20.78 17.02
N PHE A 25 11.71 21.82 16.37
CA PHE A 25 10.89 22.68 15.50
C PHE A 25 11.60 22.87 14.16
N LEU A 26 11.60 21.82 13.34
CA LEU A 26 11.68 22.05 11.89
C LEU A 26 10.29 22.54 11.51
N GLU A 27 10.18 23.80 11.10
CA GLU A 27 8.95 24.34 10.52
C GLU A 27 8.59 23.45 9.32
N GLU A 28 7.47 22.74 9.43
CA GLU A 28 7.06 21.80 8.38
C GLU A 28 6.75 22.58 7.10
N ASP A 29 7.53 22.36 6.07
CA ASP A 29 7.30 22.92 4.73
C ASP A 29 5.92 22.48 4.21
N LEU A 30 5.02 23.44 4.08
CA LEU A 30 3.64 23.23 3.64
C LEU A 30 3.55 22.88 2.15
N LEU A 31 4.52 23.33 1.35
CA LEU A 31 4.53 23.11 -0.10
C LEU A 31 5.08 21.72 -0.45
N TYR A 32 6.07 21.25 0.31
CA TYR A 32 6.72 19.95 0.09
C TYR A 32 6.77 19.10 1.37
N PRO A 33 5.60 18.74 1.93
CA PRO A 33 5.55 17.94 3.14
C PRO A 33 6.12 16.54 2.90
N SER A 34 6.78 15.98 3.92
CA SER A 34 7.35 14.63 3.85
C SER A 34 6.28 13.55 3.59
N ALA A 35 6.68 12.44 2.95
CA ALA A 35 5.79 11.32 2.67
C ALA A 35 5.16 10.72 3.95
N ALA A 36 5.91 10.72 5.06
CA ALA A 36 5.40 10.28 6.35
C ALA A 36 4.27 11.19 6.87
N HIS A 37 4.45 12.50 6.73
CA HIS A 37 3.45 13.49 7.13
C HIS A 37 2.16 13.35 6.29
N GLN A 38 2.30 13.14 4.97
CA GLN A 38 1.15 12.91 4.09
C GLN A 38 0.41 11.59 4.37
N ALA A 39 1.12 10.52 4.77
CA ALA A 39 0.52 9.23 5.08
C ALA A 39 -0.38 9.26 6.33
N ASN A 40 0.00 10.05 7.34
CA ASN A 40 -0.76 10.22 8.58
C ASN A 40 -2.01 11.11 8.41
N LYS A 41 -2.03 11.98 7.39
CA LYS A 41 -3.17 12.84 7.09
C LYS A 41 -4.36 12.04 6.54
N HIS A 42 -5.57 12.46 6.94
CA HIS A 42 -6.82 11.94 6.37
C HIS A 42 -6.85 12.17 4.84
N LYS A 43 -7.45 11.24 4.08
CA LYS A 43 -7.44 11.25 2.60
C LYS A 43 -7.88 12.58 1.95
N LEU A 44 -8.80 13.32 2.58
CA LEU A 44 -9.29 14.63 2.12
C LEU A 44 -8.40 15.81 2.52
N LYS A 45 -7.54 15.65 3.54
CA LYS A 45 -6.67 16.70 4.11
C LYS A 45 -5.21 16.58 3.63
N ARG A 46 -4.94 15.67 2.70
CA ARG A 46 -3.64 15.58 2.02
C ARG A 46 -3.48 16.77 1.08
N LEU A 47 -2.23 17.09 0.73
CA LEU A 47 -1.93 18.14 -0.24
C LEU A 47 -2.68 17.90 -1.56
N ILE A 48 -2.67 16.65 -2.02
CA ILE A 48 -3.48 16.17 -3.14
C ILE A 48 -4.38 15.05 -2.62
N PRO A 49 -5.70 15.15 -2.79
CA PRO A 49 -6.62 14.11 -2.35
C PRO A 49 -6.45 12.86 -3.22
N THR A 50 -6.12 11.74 -2.59
CA THR A 50 -5.98 10.44 -3.24
C THR A 50 -6.77 9.37 -2.49
N PRO A 51 -7.37 8.40 -3.19
CA PRO A 51 -8.09 7.31 -2.55
C PRO A 51 -7.12 6.40 -1.77
N ASN A 52 -7.62 5.80 -0.69
CA ASN A 52 -6.88 4.75 0.07
C ASN A 52 -7.23 3.33 -0.40
N SER A 53 -8.24 3.21 -1.25
CA SER A 53 -8.76 1.95 -1.78
C SER A 53 -7.98 1.53 -3.03
N TYR A 54 -7.88 0.22 -3.26
CA TYR A 54 -7.20 -0.34 -4.43
C TYR A 54 -7.88 -1.63 -4.90
N PHE A 55 -7.61 -2.02 -6.13
CA PHE A 55 -7.98 -3.33 -6.64
C PHE A 55 -6.85 -4.33 -6.36
N MET A 56 -7.22 -5.56 -6.03
CA MET A 56 -6.27 -6.64 -5.77
C MET A 56 -6.67 -7.90 -6.52
N ASP A 57 -5.64 -8.62 -6.97
CA ASP A 57 -5.76 -9.93 -7.59
C ASP A 57 -5.72 -10.99 -6.49
N VAL A 58 -6.85 -11.66 -6.25
CA VAL A 58 -6.97 -12.74 -5.24
C VAL A 58 -6.93 -14.09 -5.94
N LYS A 59 -6.01 -14.95 -5.51
CA LYS A 59 -5.91 -16.35 -5.93
C LYS A 59 -6.77 -17.21 -5.03
N CYS A 60 -7.70 -17.94 -5.63
CA CYS A 60 -8.53 -18.92 -4.94
C CYS A 60 -7.70 -20.15 -4.50
N PRO A 61 -7.86 -20.67 -3.27
CA PRO A 61 -7.09 -21.82 -2.79
C PRO A 61 -7.39 -23.14 -3.50
N GLY A 62 -8.63 -23.35 -3.98
CA GLY A 62 -9.00 -24.61 -4.65
C GLY A 62 -8.75 -24.63 -6.16
N CYS A 63 -8.94 -23.48 -6.81
CA CYS A 63 -9.17 -23.40 -8.25
C CYS A 63 -8.01 -22.68 -8.96
N TYR A 64 -7.11 -22.07 -8.18
CA TYR A 64 -5.95 -21.27 -8.59
C TYR A 64 -6.20 -20.14 -9.60
N LYS A 65 -7.46 -19.91 -9.97
CA LYS A 65 -7.88 -18.77 -10.79
C LYS A 65 -7.71 -17.48 -9.99
N ILE A 66 -7.28 -16.45 -10.71
CA ILE A 66 -7.12 -15.10 -10.20
C ILE A 66 -8.43 -14.36 -10.44
N SER A 67 -8.99 -13.76 -9.40
CA SER A 67 -10.16 -12.89 -9.48
C SER A 67 -9.80 -11.51 -8.94
N VAL A 68 -10.24 -10.47 -9.64
CA VAL A 68 -10.06 -9.08 -9.21
C VAL A 68 -11.10 -8.74 -8.13
N VAL A 69 -10.62 -8.27 -6.99
CA VAL A 69 -11.45 -7.92 -5.82
C VAL A 69 -11.11 -6.50 -5.38
N PHE A 70 -12.13 -5.74 -4.98
CA PHE A 70 -11.95 -4.41 -4.41
C PHE A 70 -11.60 -4.47 -2.93
N SER A 71 -10.67 -3.63 -2.46
CA SER A 71 -10.18 -3.68 -1.07
C SER A 71 -11.24 -3.44 0.01
N HIS A 72 -12.31 -2.71 -0.32
CA HIS A 72 -13.44 -2.43 0.57
C HIS A 72 -14.75 -2.98 -0.02
N ALA A 73 -14.74 -4.22 -0.50
CA ALA A 73 -15.91 -4.86 -1.06
C ALA A 73 -17.09 -4.84 -0.07
N LYS A 74 -18.25 -4.34 -0.52
CA LYS A 74 -19.50 -4.29 0.28
C LYS A 74 -20.35 -5.56 0.15
N THR A 75 -20.12 -6.32 -0.92
CA THR A 75 -20.81 -7.60 -1.18
C THR A 75 -19.86 -8.76 -0.96
N VAL A 76 -20.43 -9.93 -0.69
CA VAL A 76 -19.67 -11.18 -0.68
C VAL A 76 -19.18 -11.45 -2.10
N VAL A 77 -17.86 -11.64 -2.28
CA VAL A 77 -17.28 -11.92 -3.59
C VAL A 77 -17.02 -13.41 -3.74
N LEU A 78 -17.59 -14.00 -4.78
CA LEU A 78 -17.47 -15.42 -5.09
C LEU A 78 -16.46 -15.63 -6.22
N CYS A 79 -15.75 -16.76 -6.19
CA CYS A 79 -14.89 -17.16 -7.30
C CYS A 79 -15.75 -17.63 -8.49
N GLY A 80 -15.47 -17.13 -9.70
CA GLY A 80 -16.28 -17.43 -10.89
C GLY A 80 -16.28 -18.90 -11.35
N SER A 81 -15.35 -19.74 -10.90
CA SER A 81 -15.27 -21.15 -11.32
C SER A 81 -15.72 -22.17 -10.29
N CYS A 82 -15.63 -21.84 -9.00
CA CYS A 82 -15.84 -22.80 -7.92
C CYS A 82 -16.79 -22.29 -6.84
N SER A 83 -17.36 -21.10 -7.05
CA SER A 83 -18.36 -20.47 -6.20
C SER A 83 -17.95 -20.34 -4.73
N THR A 84 -16.66 -20.52 -4.42
CA THR A 84 -16.11 -20.36 -3.09
C THR A 84 -16.09 -18.88 -2.74
N VAL A 85 -16.40 -18.56 -1.48
CA VAL A 85 -16.33 -17.22 -0.95
C VAL A 85 -14.86 -16.78 -0.86
N LEU A 86 -14.49 -15.71 -1.57
CA LEU A 86 -13.14 -15.14 -1.56
C LEU A 86 -12.98 -14.11 -0.44
N CYS A 87 -14.01 -13.28 -0.23
CA CYS A 87 -14.03 -12.31 0.85
C CYS A 87 -15.43 -12.03 1.37
N GLN A 88 -15.50 -11.72 2.66
CA GLN A 88 -16.69 -11.26 3.36
C GLN A 88 -16.63 -9.73 3.56
N PRO A 89 -17.76 -9.01 3.39
CA PRO A 89 -17.80 -7.58 3.60
C PRO A 89 -17.65 -7.23 5.08
N THR A 90 -16.95 -6.15 5.37
CA THR A 90 -16.81 -5.57 6.71
C THR A 90 -17.07 -4.06 6.65
N GLY A 91 -17.06 -3.37 7.80
CA GLY A 91 -17.11 -1.90 7.82
C GLY A 91 -15.86 -1.21 7.26
N GLY A 92 -14.78 -1.97 7.02
CA GLY A 92 -13.48 -1.45 6.59
C GLY A 92 -12.94 -2.22 5.40
N LYS A 93 -11.72 -2.77 5.53
CA LYS A 93 -11.16 -3.65 4.49
C LYS A 93 -11.88 -5.00 4.50
N ALA A 94 -12.20 -5.51 3.32
CA ALA A 94 -12.86 -6.80 3.19
C ALA A 94 -12.04 -7.90 3.88
N ASN A 95 -12.74 -8.83 4.55
CA ASN A 95 -12.11 -9.97 5.21
C ASN A 95 -11.89 -11.09 4.18
N LEU A 96 -10.65 -11.46 3.89
CA LEU A 96 -10.34 -12.54 2.94
C LEU A 96 -10.47 -13.90 3.63
N THR A 97 -11.00 -14.88 2.92
CA THR A 97 -11.06 -16.27 3.41
C THR A 97 -9.65 -16.84 3.60
N GLU A 98 -9.47 -17.66 4.64
CA GLU A 98 -8.22 -18.33 4.94
C GLU A 98 -7.66 -19.08 3.70
N GLY A 99 -6.36 -18.96 3.46
CA GLY A 99 -5.69 -19.61 2.32
C GLY A 99 -5.71 -18.85 0.99
N CYS A 100 -6.44 -17.73 0.89
CA CYS A 100 -6.40 -16.87 -0.29
C CYS A 100 -5.10 -16.03 -0.33
N LYS A 101 -4.37 -16.08 -1.45
CA LYS A 101 -3.18 -15.23 -1.68
C LYS A 101 -3.59 -14.00 -2.48
N PHE A 102 -3.15 -12.80 -2.10
CA PHE A 102 -3.48 -11.58 -2.83
C PHE A 102 -2.23 -10.82 -3.31
N LYS A 103 -2.35 -10.14 -4.45
CA LYS A 103 -1.39 -9.17 -4.98
C LYS A 103 -2.13 -7.86 -5.26
N LYS A 104 -1.57 -6.72 -4.84
CA LYS A 104 -2.13 -5.42 -5.22
C LYS A 104 -1.91 -5.19 -6.71
N LYS A 105 -2.97 -4.80 -7.43
CA LYS A 105 -2.84 -4.38 -8.82
C LYS A 105 -2.27 -2.96 -8.83
N ALA A 106 -1.32 -2.70 -9.72
CA ALA A 106 -0.87 -1.34 -9.97
C ALA A 106 -1.95 -0.61 -10.78
N ASP A 107 -2.22 0.65 -10.42
CA ASP A 107 -3.12 1.54 -11.14
C ASP A 107 -2.50 2.05 -12.45
#